data_AF-A0A920IUB7-F1
#
_entry.id   AF-A0A920IUB7-F1
#
_cell.length_a   1.000
_cell.length_b   1.000
_cell.length_c   1.000
_cell.angle_alpha   90.00
_cell.angle_beta   90.00
_cell.angle_gamma   90.00
#
_symmetry.space_group_name_H-M   'P 1'
#
loop_
_entity.id
_entity.type
_entity.pdbx_description
1 polymer ?
#
loop_
_entity_poly.entity_id
_entity_poly.type
_entity_poly.pdbx_seq_one_letter_code
_entity_poly.pdbx_strand_id
1 'polypeptide(L)'
;MQEQENQIKTETNQNVINDAFDLEITAPGKLRVIKRNGKVVPFELDKIKVAVTKAFLSVESGGAAASERIHNKVEGITHGVLETFSRRMPSGGTLHIEEIQDQVELQLMRSEEHPVARNYILYREERAQERQKTAPTKPESKNESIITITKSSGEKVPLDINRITKMIEHACEGLEDVEATMVVEEALKNLYDGVSISDMRASLIMSARTKVELEPNYSYVTARILLDELRSEALSFLGVAEQSTQQEMFDYYPKALQAFIEKGIELEMLNPELKTFDLNKLGKAINPDNDFKFTYLGLQTLYDRYFIHSNDIRYELPQIFFMRVAMGLAIEEKDRENRAIEFYNLLSSFDYMSSTPTLFNSGTMRPQLSSCYLTTIPDDLDGIFSAMKDNALLSKWAGGLGNDWTPVRAMNSYIKGTNGKSQGVVSISQGR
;
A
#
# COMPACT_ATOMS: atom_id res chain seq x y z
N MET A 1 72.09 -1.72 15.89
CA MET A 1 71.51 -0.48 16.43
C MET A 1 71.40 0.64 15.38
N GLN A 2 72.42 0.91 14.55
CA GLN A 2 72.32 1.93 13.48
C GLN A 2 71.38 1.59 12.32
N GLU A 3 71.17 0.30 11.98
CA GLU A 3 70.21 -0.09 10.92
C GLU A 3 68.74 0.01 11.35
N GLN A 4 68.44 -0.23 12.63
CA GLN A 4 67.09 -0.05 13.19
C GLN A 4 66.73 1.44 13.32
N GLU A 5 67.69 2.31 13.66
CA GLU A 5 67.45 3.77 13.69
C GLU A 5 67.19 4.36 12.29
N ASN A 6 67.80 3.80 11.24
CA ASN A 6 67.55 4.25 9.86
C ASN A 6 66.20 3.75 9.31
N GLN A 7 65.74 2.56 9.67
CA GLN A 7 64.38 2.09 9.31
C GLN A 7 63.30 2.92 9.99
N ILE A 8 63.45 3.21 11.29
CA ILE A 8 62.49 4.04 12.04
C ILE A 8 62.43 5.47 11.50
N LYS A 9 63.56 6.08 11.11
CA LYS A 9 63.57 7.41 10.46
C LYS A 9 62.91 7.44 9.08
N THR A 10 62.94 6.32 8.34
CA THR A 10 62.35 6.23 7.01
C THR A 10 60.83 6.03 7.07
N GLU A 11 60.34 5.22 8.02
CA GLU A 11 58.90 5.04 8.29
C GLU A 11 58.27 6.29 8.91
N THR A 12 59.00 7.00 9.79
CA THR A 12 58.51 8.26 10.38
C THR A 12 58.40 9.35 9.31
N ASN A 13 59.32 9.42 8.34
CA ASN A 13 59.22 10.36 7.22
C ASN A 13 58.09 10.00 6.24
N GLN A 14 57.78 8.71 6.00
CA GLN A 14 56.66 8.31 5.14
C GLN A 14 55.29 8.56 5.80
N ASN A 15 55.17 8.36 7.11
CA ASN A 15 53.93 8.68 7.84
C ASN A 15 53.69 10.19 7.95
N VAL A 16 54.74 11.01 8.12
CA VAL A 16 54.61 12.48 8.09
C VAL A 16 54.24 13.00 6.69
N ILE A 17 54.68 12.33 5.61
CA ILE A 17 54.26 12.66 4.23
C ILE A 17 52.80 12.26 3.97
N ASN A 18 52.34 11.13 4.49
CA ASN A 18 50.94 10.68 4.37
C ASN A 18 49.97 11.52 5.23
N ASP A 19 50.34 11.86 6.46
CA ASP A 19 49.55 12.74 7.33
C ASP A 19 49.51 14.17 6.77
N ALA A 20 50.59 14.67 6.15
CA ALA A 20 50.60 15.95 5.44
C ALA A 20 49.68 15.93 4.19
N PHE A 21 49.62 14.80 3.48
CA PHE A 21 48.66 14.59 2.39
C PHE A 21 47.22 14.59 2.91
N ASP A 22 46.91 13.89 4.00
CA ASP A 22 45.57 13.83 4.60
C ASP A 22 45.11 15.16 5.24
N LEU A 23 46.05 15.95 5.78
CA LEU A 23 45.81 17.32 6.26
C LEU A 23 45.57 18.32 5.10
N GLU A 24 46.22 18.14 3.94
CA GLU A 24 45.86 18.87 2.70
C GLU A 24 44.54 18.39 2.08
N ILE A 25 44.08 17.17 2.39
CA ILE A 25 42.78 16.60 1.99
C ILE A 25 41.62 17.13 2.86
N THR A 26 41.85 18.01 3.83
CA THR A 26 40.79 18.65 4.64
C THR A 26 40.80 20.19 4.61
N ALA A 27 41.72 20.80 3.85
CA ALA A 27 41.80 22.26 3.74
C ALA A 27 40.53 22.91 3.12
N PRO A 28 39.92 23.92 3.78
CA PRO A 28 38.73 24.60 3.28
C PRO A 28 39.02 25.45 2.02
N GLY A 29 38.09 25.49 1.06
CA GLY A 29 38.18 26.32 -0.15
C GLY A 29 38.60 25.63 -1.45
N LYS A 30 38.84 24.30 -1.47
CA LYS A 30 39.21 23.55 -2.70
C LYS A 30 38.14 22.53 -3.11
N LEU A 31 37.87 22.41 -4.40
CA LEU A 31 37.01 21.37 -4.98
C LEU A 31 37.77 20.04 -5.12
N ARG A 32 37.12 18.92 -4.79
CA ARG A 32 37.66 17.56 -4.93
C ARG A 32 36.68 16.64 -5.63
N VAL A 33 37.19 15.56 -6.22
CA VAL A 33 36.39 14.60 -7.00
C VAL A 33 36.52 13.21 -6.40
N ILE A 34 35.39 12.59 -6.09
CA ILE A 34 35.30 11.18 -5.70
C ILE A 34 35.27 10.36 -7.00
N LYS A 35 36.35 9.61 -7.25
CA LYS A 35 36.43 8.66 -8.36
C LYS A 35 35.52 7.46 -8.09
N ARG A 36 35.14 6.75 -9.17
CA ARG A 36 34.27 5.55 -9.13
C ARG A 36 34.77 4.42 -8.22
N ASN A 37 36.05 4.42 -7.85
CA ASN A 37 36.67 3.46 -6.93
C ASN A 37 36.72 3.95 -5.46
N GLY A 38 36.04 5.05 -5.14
CA GLY A 38 36.01 5.66 -3.81
C GLY A 38 37.23 6.54 -3.48
N LYS A 39 38.25 6.61 -4.35
CA LYS A 39 39.42 7.48 -4.11
C LYS A 39 39.08 8.94 -4.38
N VAL A 40 39.43 9.81 -3.45
CA VAL A 40 39.29 11.26 -3.59
C VAL A 40 40.53 11.83 -4.28
N VAL A 41 40.34 12.65 -5.30
CA VAL A 41 41.41 13.35 -6.02
C VAL A 41 41.14 14.85 -6.12
N PRO A 42 42.17 15.68 -6.37
CA PRO A 42 41.97 17.10 -6.64
C PRO A 42 41.09 17.32 -7.88
N PHE A 43 40.28 18.39 -7.88
CA PHE A 43 39.56 18.80 -9.09
C PHE A 43 40.54 19.40 -10.10
N GLU A 44 40.71 18.74 -11.24
CA GLU A 44 41.61 19.16 -12.32
C GLU A 44 40.79 19.58 -13.55
N LEU A 45 40.83 20.86 -13.90
CA LEU A 45 40.11 21.42 -15.05
C LEU A 45 40.59 20.81 -16.38
N ASP A 46 41.87 20.48 -16.49
CA ASP A 46 42.48 19.89 -17.69
C ASP A 46 41.84 18.54 -18.05
N LYS A 47 41.38 17.75 -17.08
CA LYS A 47 40.70 16.47 -17.34
C LYS A 47 39.37 16.68 -18.04
N ILE A 48 38.64 17.74 -17.68
CA ILE A 48 37.38 18.12 -18.33
C ILE A 48 37.67 18.63 -19.73
N LYS A 49 38.65 19.53 -19.88
CA LYS A 49 39.10 20.07 -21.17
C LYS A 49 39.45 18.95 -22.15
N VAL A 50 40.22 17.96 -21.71
CA VAL A 50 40.59 16.78 -22.54
C VAL A 50 39.38 15.94 -22.91
N ALA A 51 38.45 15.70 -21.98
CA ALA A 51 37.25 14.90 -22.26
C ALA A 51 36.33 15.59 -23.29
N VAL A 52 36.10 16.89 -23.14
CA VAL A 52 35.30 17.69 -24.08
C VAL A 52 36.00 17.77 -25.44
N THR A 53 37.32 17.98 -25.47
CA THR A 53 38.10 18.00 -26.73
C THR A 53 37.97 16.68 -27.49
N LYS A 54 38.07 15.54 -26.80
CA LYS A 54 37.85 14.21 -27.42
C LYS A 54 36.45 14.06 -28.00
N ALA A 55 35.45 14.65 -27.35
CA ALA A 55 34.08 14.69 -27.86
C ALA A 55 34.00 15.44 -29.20
N PHE A 56 34.56 16.65 -29.28
CA PHE A 56 34.58 17.44 -30.52
C PHE A 56 35.34 16.74 -31.64
N LEU A 57 36.49 16.14 -31.33
CA LEU A 57 37.31 15.39 -32.31
C LEU A 57 36.64 14.10 -32.80
N SER A 58 35.69 13.54 -32.04
CA SER A 58 34.93 12.37 -32.49
C SER A 58 33.89 12.70 -33.57
N VAL A 59 33.52 13.97 -33.71
CA VAL A 59 32.50 14.45 -34.66
C VAL A 59 33.14 15.15 -35.86
N GLU A 60 34.21 15.92 -35.64
CA GLU A 60 34.88 16.67 -36.70
C GLU A 60 36.16 15.93 -37.19
N SER A 61 36.30 15.76 -38.52
CA SER A 61 37.44 15.08 -39.16
C SER A 61 38.78 15.81 -38.96
N GLY A 62 39.89 15.07 -39.04
CA GLY A 62 41.26 15.35 -38.53
C GLY A 62 41.98 16.69 -38.81
N GLY A 63 41.34 17.68 -39.43
CA GLY A 63 41.80 19.09 -39.44
C GLY A 63 41.34 19.91 -38.22
N ALA A 64 40.42 19.36 -37.41
CA ALA A 64 39.82 20.00 -36.25
C ALA A 64 40.76 20.21 -35.04
N ALA A 65 41.82 19.40 -34.91
CA ALA A 65 42.70 19.41 -33.73
C ALA A 65 43.48 20.72 -33.51
N ALA A 66 43.71 21.50 -34.58
CA ALA A 66 44.37 22.81 -34.53
C ALA A 66 43.39 23.99 -34.70
N SER A 67 42.08 23.73 -34.69
CA SER A 67 41.08 24.78 -34.93
C SER A 67 40.91 25.67 -33.70
N GLU A 68 41.24 26.95 -33.83
CA GLU A 68 41.04 27.99 -32.80
C GLU A 68 39.56 28.07 -32.36
N ARG A 69 38.63 27.81 -33.29
CA ARG A 69 37.18 27.74 -33.01
C ARG A 69 36.84 26.68 -31.96
N ILE A 70 37.45 25.50 -32.04
CA ILE A 70 37.16 24.38 -31.12
C ILE A 70 37.80 24.66 -29.77
N HIS A 71 39.04 25.16 -29.74
CA HIS A 71 39.69 25.54 -28.49
C HIS A 71 38.86 26.57 -27.71
N ASN A 72 38.35 27.61 -28.38
CA ASN A 72 37.50 28.62 -27.73
C ASN A 72 36.17 28.03 -27.22
N LYS A 73 35.53 27.13 -27.97
CA LYS A 73 34.28 26.46 -27.53
C LYS A 73 34.53 25.52 -26.35
N VAL A 74 35.58 24.71 -26.41
CA VAL A 74 35.97 23.80 -25.33
C VAL A 74 36.30 24.58 -24.06
N GLU A 75 37.03 25.71 -24.16
CA GLU A 75 37.31 26.56 -23.01
C GLU A 75 36.04 27.18 -22.42
N GLY A 76 35.14 27.69 -23.27
CA GLY A 76 33.84 28.21 -22.82
C GLY A 76 33.00 27.18 -22.06
N ILE A 77 32.89 25.96 -22.61
CA ILE A 77 32.17 24.85 -21.96
C ILE A 77 32.83 24.46 -20.64
N THR A 78 34.16 24.31 -20.64
CA THR A 78 34.92 23.89 -19.45
C THR A 78 34.83 24.94 -18.34
N HIS A 79 34.90 26.23 -18.68
CA HIS A 79 34.74 27.32 -17.73
C HIS A 79 33.30 27.41 -17.21
N GLY A 80 32.29 27.17 -18.05
CA GLY A 80 30.89 27.10 -17.63
C GLY A 80 30.61 25.98 -16.61
N VAL A 81 31.28 24.83 -16.75
CA VAL A 81 31.23 23.75 -15.76
C VAL A 81 31.86 24.20 -14.43
N LEU A 82 33.04 24.81 -14.48
CA LEU A 82 33.72 25.31 -13.28
C LEU A 82 32.90 26.37 -12.54
N GLU A 83 32.33 27.33 -13.28
CA GLU A 83 31.52 28.41 -12.71
C GLU A 83 30.27 27.86 -12.01
N THR A 84 29.63 26.85 -12.61
CA THR A 84 28.46 26.20 -12.04
C THR A 84 28.77 25.56 -10.68
N PHE A 85 29.90 24.84 -10.58
CA PHE A 85 30.31 24.23 -9.32
C PHE A 85 30.82 25.24 -8.30
N SER A 86 31.55 26.27 -8.74
CA SER A 86 32.05 27.35 -7.87
C SER A 86 30.90 28.17 -7.27
N ARG A 87 29.83 28.42 -8.04
CA ARG A 87 28.62 29.09 -7.57
C ARG A 87 27.82 28.24 -6.58
N ARG A 88 27.75 26.93 -6.79
CA ARG A 88 27.03 26.00 -5.91
C ARG A 88 27.78 25.71 -4.61
N MET A 89 29.12 25.74 -4.64
CA MET A 89 29.99 25.41 -3.51
C MET A 89 31.09 26.48 -3.31
N PRO A 90 30.75 27.67 -2.80
CA PRO A 90 31.69 28.79 -2.64
C PRO A 90 32.81 28.51 -1.62
N SER A 91 32.62 27.55 -0.71
CA SER A 91 33.59 27.16 0.33
C SER A 91 34.42 25.93 -0.02
N GLY A 92 34.29 25.40 -1.26
CA GLY A 92 34.82 24.09 -1.66
C GLY A 92 33.89 22.92 -1.28
N GLY A 93 34.26 21.71 -1.70
CA GLY A 93 33.43 20.51 -1.50
C GLY A 93 33.91 19.30 -2.29
N THR A 94 33.26 18.15 -2.08
CA THR A 94 33.52 16.90 -2.81
C THR A 94 32.38 16.62 -3.80
N LEU A 95 32.74 16.37 -5.06
CA LEU A 95 31.81 16.05 -6.14
C LEU A 95 31.98 14.59 -6.58
N HIS A 96 30.88 13.92 -6.92
CA HIS A 96 30.99 12.60 -7.54
C HIS A 96 31.38 12.77 -9.02
N ILE A 97 32.20 11.87 -9.56
CA ILE A 97 32.64 11.96 -10.97
C ILE A 97 31.48 11.97 -11.97
N GLU A 98 30.36 11.31 -11.66
CA GLU A 98 29.14 11.35 -12.49
C GLU A 98 28.51 12.74 -12.54
N GLU A 99 28.52 13.49 -11.43
CA GLU A 99 27.96 14.85 -11.40
C GLU A 99 28.74 15.80 -12.33
N ILE A 100 30.05 15.59 -12.45
CA ILE A 100 30.89 16.35 -13.39
C ILE A 100 30.54 15.99 -14.84
N GLN A 101 30.29 14.71 -15.12
CA GLN A 101 29.89 14.26 -16.45
C GLN A 101 28.52 14.83 -16.84
N ASP A 102 27.54 14.81 -15.93
CA ASP A 102 26.21 15.39 -16.15
C ASP A 102 26.30 16.90 -16.44
N GLN A 103 27.17 17.63 -15.72
CA GLN A 103 27.37 19.06 -15.98
C GLN A 103 28.06 19.33 -17.32
N VAL A 104 28.99 18.47 -17.75
CA VAL A 104 29.62 18.57 -19.08
C VAL A 104 28.58 18.37 -20.18
N GLU A 105 27.69 17.37 -20.05
CA GLU A 105 26.59 17.14 -20.98
C GLU A 105 25.64 18.33 -21.04
N LEU A 106 25.26 18.88 -19.89
CA LEU A 106 24.38 20.04 -19.81
C LEU A 106 24.99 21.27 -20.50
N GLN A 107 26.29 21.52 -20.31
CA GLN A 107 26.97 22.66 -20.94
C GLN A 107 27.16 22.48 -22.45
N LEU A 108 27.41 21.25 -22.91
CA LEU A 108 27.42 20.91 -24.35
C LEU A 108 26.04 21.14 -25.00
N MET A 109 24.96 20.74 -24.32
CA MET A 109 23.59 20.97 -24.77
C MET A 109 23.21 22.46 -24.80
N ARG A 110 23.59 23.23 -23.78
CA ARG A 110 23.33 24.68 -23.69
C ARG A 110 24.10 25.50 -24.72
N SER A 111 25.24 24.99 -25.18
CA SER A 111 26.05 25.62 -26.22
C SER A 111 25.56 25.27 -27.64
N GLU A 112 24.41 24.61 -27.76
CA GLU A 112 23.80 24.15 -29.04
C GLU A 112 24.64 23.14 -29.83
N GLU A 113 25.63 22.51 -29.17
CA GLU A 113 26.53 21.51 -29.78
C GLU A 113 25.92 20.10 -29.73
N HIS A 114 24.69 19.97 -30.22
CA HIS A 114 23.90 18.73 -30.12
C HIS A 114 24.60 17.49 -30.70
N PRO A 115 25.29 17.54 -31.85
CA PRO A 115 26.00 16.37 -32.38
C PRO A 115 27.15 15.90 -31.48
N VAL A 116 27.85 16.84 -30.84
CA VAL A 116 28.97 16.56 -29.93
C VAL A 116 28.44 16.04 -28.59
N ALA A 117 27.38 16.64 -28.05
CA ALA A 117 26.70 16.18 -26.84
C ALA A 117 26.20 14.73 -26.99
N ARG A 118 25.56 14.40 -28.13
CA ARG A 118 25.07 13.05 -28.41
C ARG A 118 26.19 12.01 -28.43
N ASN A 119 27.30 12.30 -29.11
CA ASN A 119 28.43 11.38 -29.16
C ASN A 119 29.14 11.23 -27.81
N TYR A 120 29.20 12.30 -27.01
CA TYR A 120 29.71 12.23 -25.64
C TYR A 120 28.87 11.31 -24.76
N ILE A 121 27.54 11.43 -24.82
CA ILE A 121 26.59 10.59 -24.06
C ILE A 121 26.71 9.12 -24.49
N LEU A 122 26.73 8.85 -25.80
CA LEU A 122 26.88 7.48 -26.32
C LEU A 122 28.20 6.83 -25.87
N TYR A 123 29.32 7.57 -25.95
CA TYR A 123 30.61 7.08 -25.49
C TYR A 123 30.64 6.87 -23.96
N ARG A 124 29.98 7.72 -23.18
CA ARG A 124 29.85 7.56 -21.73
C ARG A 124 29.10 6.27 -21.38
N GLU A 125 27.98 6.03 -22.05
CA GLU A 125 27.10 4.88 -21.85
C GLU A 125 27.78 3.57 -22.26
N GLU A 126 28.44 3.53 -23.42
CA GLU A 126 29.21 2.36 -23.88
C GLU A 126 30.28 1.97 -22.84
N ARG A 127 31.02 2.95 -22.33
CA ARG A 127 32.01 2.72 -21.28
C ARG A 127 31.37 2.35 -19.94
N ALA A 128 30.14 2.77 -19.65
CA ALA A 128 29.41 2.37 -18.44
C ALA A 128 28.98 0.90 -18.51
N GLN A 129 28.52 0.46 -19.68
CA GLN A 129 28.17 -0.94 -19.95
C GLN A 129 29.40 -1.86 -19.92
N GLU A 130 30.52 -1.46 -20.54
CA GLU A 130 31.78 -2.19 -20.42
C GLU A 130 32.20 -2.34 -18.95
N ARG A 131 32.06 -1.28 -18.15
CA ARG A 131 32.36 -1.34 -16.71
C ARG A 131 31.42 -2.25 -15.95
N GLN A 132 30.11 -2.29 -16.25
CA GLN A 132 29.21 -3.28 -15.65
C GLN A 132 29.60 -4.72 -16.00
N LYS A 133 30.09 -4.95 -17.23
CA LYS A 133 30.58 -6.28 -17.67
C LYS A 133 31.93 -6.68 -17.05
N THR A 134 32.78 -5.71 -16.71
CA THR A 134 34.14 -5.96 -16.17
C THR A 134 34.25 -5.73 -14.66
N ALA A 135 33.20 -5.21 -14.02
CA ALA A 135 33.12 -5.11 -12.58
C ALA A 135 33.26 -6.54 -12.02
N PRO A 136 34.15 -6.78 -11.03
CA PRO A 136 34.15 -8.05 -10.35
C PRO A 136 32.72 -8.24 -9.85
N THR A 137 32.07 -9.34 -10.26
CA THR A 137 30.86 -9.85 -9.62
C THR A 137 31.18 -9.83 -8.13
N LYS A 138 30.62 -8.85 -7.41
CA LYS A 138 30.57 -8.95 -5.96
C LYS A 138 30.05 -10.36 -5.72
N PRO A 139 30.70 -11.18 -4.88
CA PRO A 139 30.13 -12.48 -4.56
C PRO A 139 28.69 -12.19 -4.18
N GLU A 140 27.75 -12.79 -4.90
CA GLU A 140 26.41 -12.98 -4.40
C GLU A 140 26.62 -13.77 -3.10
N SER A 141 26.85 -13.06 -2.01
CA SER A 141 26.37 -13.53 -0.74
C SER A 141 24.87 -13.56 -0.94
N LYS A 142 24.37 -14.70 -1.42
CA LYS A 142 23.18 -15.31 -0.85
C LYS A 142 23.46 -15.45 0.65
N ASN A 143 23.50 -14.32 1.36
CA ASN A 143 23.04 -14.30 2.72
C ASN A 143 21.56 -14.56 2.54
N GLU A 144 21.20 -15.84 2.50
CA GLU A 144 19.92 -16.28 3.01
C GLU A 144 19.94 -15.86 4.49
N SER A 145 19.75 -14.56 4.74
CA SER A 145 19.37 -14.08 6.05
C SER A 145 18.05 -14.77 6.30
N ILE A 146 18.09 -15.83 7.11
CA ILE A 146 16.91 -16.55 7.56
C ILE A 146 16.12 -15.53 8.37
N ILE A 147 15.19 -14.84 7.71
CA ILE A 147 14.30 -13.88 8.35
C ILE A 147 13.49 -14.68 9.38
N THR A 148 13.54 -14.27 10.65
CA THR A 148 12.69 -14.86 11.68
C THR A 148 11.40 -14.05 11.82
N ILE A 149 10.28 -14.73 12.04
CA ILE A 149 8.98 -14.12 12.31
C ILE A 149 8.66 -14.28 13.79
N THR A 150 8.13 -13.24 14.41
CA THR A 150 7.58 -13.29 15.78
C THR A 150 6.09 -13.63 15.71
N LYS A 151 5.70 -14.79 16.26
CA LYS A 151 4.29 -15.19 16.40
C LYS A 151 3.56 -14.34 17.43
N SER A 152 2.23 -14.42 17.46
CA SER A 152 1.38 -13.80 18.50
C SER A 152 1.70 -14.28 19.92
N SER A 153 2.27 -15.48 20.08
CA SER A 153 2.78 -16.01 21.35
C SER A 153 4.13 -15.44 21.79
N GLY A 154 4.79 -14.62 20.97
CA GLY A 154 6.15 -14.10 21.19
C GLY A 154 7.27 -15.07 20.77
N GLU A 155 6.93 -16.27 20.32
CA GLU A 155 7.90 -17.24 19.80
C GLU A 155 8.47 -16.80 18.43
N LYS A 156 9.78 -16.91 18.26
CA LYS A 156 10.45 -16.65 16.97
C LYS A 156 10.58 -17.93 16.16
N VAL A 157 10.05 -17.93 14.95
CA VAL A 157 10.08 -19.07 14.03
C VAL A 157 10.68 -18.63 12.68
N PRO A 158 11.51 -19.47 12.02
CA PRO A 158 12.04 -19.14 10.70
C PRO A 158 10.91 -18.93 9.67
N LEU A 159 11.07 -17.93 8.80
CA LEU A 159 10.16 -17.67 7.69
C LEU A 159 10.16 -18.83 6.71
N ASP A 160 8.99 -19.44 6.49
CA ASP A 160 8.80 -20.44 5.46
C ASP A 160 8.49 -19.76 4.12
N ILE A 161 9.55 -19.47 3.37
CA ILE A 161 9.47 -18.82 2.04
C ILE A 161 8.71 -19.71 1.05
N ASN A 162 8.91 -21.03 1.10
CA ASN A 162 8.25 -21.97 0.20
C ASN A 162 6.74 -21.93 0.40
N ARG A 163 6.30 -21.83 1.64
CA ARG A 163 4.88 -21.70 1.97
C ARG A 163 4.28 -20.40 1.46
N ILE A 164 4.94 -19.26 1.67
CA ILE A 164 4.46 -17.97 1.17
C ILE A 164 4.37 -17.98 -0.36
N THR A 165 5.39 -18.55 -1.01
CA THR A 165 5.43 -18.68 -2.47
C THR A 165 4.23 -19.49 -2.97
N LYS A 166 3.98 -20.68 -2.40
CA LYS A 166 2.82 -21.51 -2.76
C LYS A 166 1.48 -20.80 -2.52
N MET A 167 1.35 -20.06 -1.44
CA MET A 167 0.14 -19.29 -1.14
C MET A 167 -0.11 -18.23 -2.22
N ILE A 168 0.91 -17.49 -2.64
CA ILE A 168 0.80 -16.49 -3.71
C ILE A 168 0.56 -17.16 -5.07
N GLU A 169 1.21 -18.28 -5.37
CA GLU A 169 0.97 -19.07 -6.58
C GLU A 169 -0.49 -19.50 -6.69
N HIS A 170 -1.08 -20.02 -5.59
CA HIS A 170 -2.50 -20.34 -5.54
C HIS A 170 -3.38 -19.08 -5.69
N ALA A 171 -2.97 -17.95 -5.13
CA ALA A 171 -3.71 -16.69 -5.30
C ALA A 171 -3.70 -16.21 -6.77
N CYS A 172 -2.64 -16.48 -7.53
CA CYS A 172 -2.52 -16.17 -8.95
C CYS A 172 -3.23 -17.17 -9.89
N GLU A 173 -3.69 -18.32 -9.39
CA GLU A 173 -4.26 -19.38 -10.21
C GLU A 173 -5.51 -18.91 -11.00
N GLY A 174 -5.54 -19.17 -12.30
CA GLY A 174 -6.67 -18.83 -13.17
C GLY A 174 -6.84 -17.34 -13.46
N LEU A 175 -5.81 -16.52 -13.21
CA LEU A 175 -5.76 -15.10 -13.57
C LEU A 175 -4.72 -14.87 -14.68
N GLU A 176 -5.07 -14.02 -15.65
CA GLU A 176 -4.18 -13.66 -16.76
C GLU A 176 -3.25 -12.50 -16.36
N ASP A 177 -2.06 -12.46 -16.95
CA ASP A 177 -1.07 -11.39 -16.81
C ASP A 177 -0.63 -11.07 -15.36
N VAL A 178 -0.73 -12.06 -14.46
CA VAL A 178 -0.21 -11.98 -13.09
C VAL A 178 0.98 -12.90 -12.86
N GLU A 179 1.99 -12.39 -12.16
CA GLU A 179 3.21 -13.14 -11.84
C GLU A 179 3.42 -13.20 -10.32
N ALA A 180 3.36 -14.42 -9.77
CA ALA A 180 3.57 -14.66 -8.34
C ALA A 180 4.98 -14.24 -7.87
N THR A 181 5.98 -14.46 -8.72
CA THR A 181 7.40 -14.12 -8.46
C THR A 181 7.58 -12.63 -8.16
N MET A 182 6.93 -11.74 -8.92
CA MET A 182 7.02 -10.29 -8.70
C MET A 182 6.48 -9.88 -7.33
N VAL A 183 5.41 -10.53 -6.85
CA VAL A 183 4.80 -10.25 -5.54
C VAL A 183 5.68 -10.79 -4.42
N VAL A 184 6.20 -12.01 -4.56
CA VAL A 184 7.07 -12.65 -3.57
C VAL A 184 8.37 -11.86 -3.40
N GLU A 185 9.03 -11.50 -4.49
CA GLU A 185 10.29 -10.73 -4.44
C GLU A 185 10.11 -9.36 -3.79
N GLU A 186 9.02 -8.65 -4.11
CA GLU A 186 8.71 -7.37 -3.51
C GLU A 186 8.39 -7.50 -2.01
N ALA A 187 7.63 -8.53 -1.63
CA ALA A 187 7.33 -8.80 -0.23
C ALA A 187 8.58 -9.13 0.58
N LEU A 188 9.47 -9.98 0.06
CA LEU A 188 10.72 -10.36 0.73
C LEU A 188 11.67 -9.17 0.92
N LYS A 189 11.71 -8.21 -0.02
CA LYS A 189 12.51 -6.98 0.13
C LYS A 189 12.03 -6.09 1.29
N ASN A 190 10.73 -6.12 1.58
CA ASN A 190 10.11 -5.30 2.61
C ASN A 190 10.10 -5.96 4.00
N LEU A 191 10.53 -7.22 4.11
CA LEU A 191 10.60 -7.95 5.38
C LEU A 191 11.96 -7.74 6.04
N TYR A 192 11.95 -7.60 7.37
CA TYR A 192 13.14 -7.49 8.21
C TYR A 192 13.14 -8.60 9.29
N ASP A 193 14.31 -8.90 9.84
CA ASP A 193 14.43 -9.95 10.86
C ASP A 193 13.66 -9.60 12.14
N GLY A 194 12.85 -10.54 12.61
CA GLY A 194 12.00 -10.40 13.79
C GLY A 194 10.63 -9.76 13.55
N VAL A 195 10.23 -9.54 12.28
CA VAL A 195 8.92 -9.00 11.90
C VAL A 195 7.77 -9.78 12.54
N SER A 196 6.70 -9.09 12.94
CA SER A 196 5.51 -9.75 13.49
C SER A 196 4.73 -10.48 12.39
N ILE A 197 3.97 -11.53 12.75
CA ILE A 197 3.15 -12.25 11.76
C ILE A 197 2.08 -11.36 11.12
N SER A 198 1.53 -10.40 11.86
CA SER A 198 0.56 -9.42 11.35
C SER A 198 1.20 -8.45 10.35
N ASP A 199 2.40 -7.95 10.65
CA ASP A 199 3.09 -7.03 9.73
C ASP A 199 3.57 -7.76 8.47
N MET A 200 3.96 -9.04 8.61
CA MET A 200 4.32 -9.88 7.47
C MET A 200 3.14 -10.05 6.50
N ARG A 201 1.94 -10.34 7.02
CA ARG A 201 0.73 -10.44 6.20
C ARG A 201 0.34 -9.11 5.55
N ALA A 202 0.39 -8.01 6.31
CA ALA A 202 0.16 -6.68 5.77
C ALA A 202 1.14 -6.32 4.65
N SER A 203 2.42 -6.72 4.77
CA SER A 203 3.44 -6.54 3.73
C SER A 203 3.12 -7.32 2.45
N LEU A 204 2.64 -8.57 2.57
CA LEU A 204 2.22 -9.37 1.41
C LEU A 204 1.05 -8.72 0.66
N ILE A 205 0.03 -8.28 1.40
CA ILE A 205 -1.12 -7.58 0.82
C ILE A 205 -0.68 -6.28 0.13
N MET A 206 0.18 -5.48 0.77
CA MET A 206 0.66 -4.22 0.18
C MET A 206 1.48 -4.47 -1.08
N SER A 207 2.34 -5.50 -1.08
CA SER A 207 3.17 -5.87 -2.22
C SER A 207 2.33 -6.28 -3.42
N ALA A 208 1.25 -7.04 -3.22
CA ALA A 208 0.30 -7.37 -4.27
C ALA A 208 -0.51 -6.14 -4.73
N ARG A 209 -1.00 -5.32 -3.79
CA ARG A 209 -1.84 -4.15 -4.06
C ARG A 209 -1.15 -3.12 -4.95
N THR A 210 0.14 -2.88 -4.76
CA THR A 210 0.89 -1.90 -5.59
C THR A 210 0.95 -2.31 -7.07
N LYS A 211 0.82 -3.61 -7.38
CA LYS A 211 0.81 -4.12 -8.75
C LYS A 211 -0.52 -3.93 -9.47
N VAL A 212 -1.59 -3.55 -8.75
CA VAL A 212 -2.92 -3.26 -9.34
C VAL A 212 -2.85 -2.09 -10.33
N GLU A 213 -1.91 -1.15 -10.14
CA GLU A 213 -1.68 -0.05 -11.09
C GLU A 213 -1.10 -0.54 -12.43
N LEU A 214 -0.35 -1.65 -12.42
CA LEU A 214 0.23 -2.24 -13.62
C LEU A 214 -0.79 -3.15 -14.33
N GLU A 215 -1.49 -3.98 -13.56
CA GLU A 215 -2.47 -4.94 -14.08
C GLU A 215 -3.64 -5.10 -13.08
N PRO A 216 -4.90 -4.83 -13.48
CA PRO A 216 -6.06 -4.89 -12.57
C PRO A 216 -6.30 -6.27 -11.94
N ASN A 217 -5.89 -7.37 -12.59
CA ASN A 217 -6.08 -8.73 -12.04
C ASN A 217 -5.36 -8.95 -10.70
N TYR A 218 -4.32 -8.16 -10.38
CA TYR A 218 -3.71 -8.17 -9.05
C TYR A 218 -4.69 -7.78 -7.92
N SER A 219 -5.83 -7.15 -8.23
CA SER A 219 -6.88 -6.86 -7.26
C SER A 219 -7.49 -8.15 -6.70
N TYR A 220 -7.68 -9.16 -7.55
CA TYR A 220 -8.15 -10.49 -7.13
C TYR A 220 -7.07 -11.26 -6.38
N VAL A 221 -5.81 -11.19 -6.83
CA VAL A 221 -4.66 -11.77 -6.10
C VAL A 221 -4.60 -11.21 -4.68
N THR A 222 -4.69 -9.89 -4.54
CA THR A 222 -4.65 -9.20 -3.24
C THR A 222 -5.84 -9.62 -2.36
N ALA A 223 -7.04 -9.75 -2.93
CA ALA A 223 -8.21 -10.25 -2.21
C ALA A 223 -8.02 -11.69 -1.73
N ARG A 224 -7.45 -12.57 -2.56
CA ARG A 224 -7.20 -13.98 -2.22
C ARG A 224 -6.14 -14.14 -1.12
N ILE A 225 -5.13 -13.27 -1.08
CA ILE A 225 -4.16 -13.22 0.03
C ILE A 225 -4.86 -12.81 1.34
N LEU A 226 -5.67 -11.75 1.31
CA LEU A 226 -6.46 -11.31 2.47
C LEU A 226 -7.44 -12.40 2.96
N LEU A 227 -8.02 -13.14 2.02
CA LEU A 227 -8.95 -14.23 2.31
C LEU A 227 -8.30 -15.40 3.06
N ASP A 228 -7.04 -15.73 2.76
CA ASP A 228 -6.27 -16.76 3.48
C ASP A 228 -6.06 -16.38 4.96
N GLU A 229 -5.76 -15.10 5.20
CA GLU A 229 -5.66 -14.55 6.55
C GLU A 229 -7.00 -14.63 7.29
N LEU A 230 -8.08 -14.16 6.64
CA LEU A 230 -9.43 -14.19 7.20
C LEU A 230 -9.89 -15.62 7.55
N ARG A 231 -9.55 -16.60 6.71
CA ARG A 231 -9.86 -18.01 6.97
C ARG A 231 -9.15 -18.53 8.20
N SER A 232 -7.85 -18.28 8.28
CA SER A 232 -7.05 -18.69 9.43
C SER A 232 -7.59 -18.06 10.72
N GLU A 233 -7.95 -16.78 10.67
CA GLU A 233 -8.53 -16.05 11.80
C GLU A 233 -9.89 -16.62 12.23
N ALA A 234 -10.84 -16.69 11.30
CA ALA A 234 -12.22 -17.07 11.60
C ALA A 234 -12.35 -18.56 11.97
N LEU A 235 -11.69 -19.46 11.24
CA LEU A 235 -11.76 -20.90 11.52
C LEU A 235 -11.06 -21.25 12.83
N SER A 236 -9.96 -20.56 13.16
CA SER A 236 -9.27 -20.75 14.44
C SER A 236 -10.14 -20.28 15.60
N PHE A 237 -10.84 -19.15 15.46
CA PHE A 237 -11.76 -18.66 16.48
C PHE A 237 -12.94 -19.62 16.70
N LEU A 238 -13.47 -20.18 15.61
CA LEU A 238 -14.58 -21.15 15.65
C LEU A 238 -14.15 -22.55 16.10
N GLY A 239 -12.85 -22.81 16.28
CA GLY A 239 -12.33 -24.13 16.67
C GLY A 239 -12.48 -25.20 15.59
N VAL A 240 -12.58 -24.80 14.31
CA VAL A 240 -12.78 -25.73 13.18
C VAL A 240 -11.46 -26.18 12.59
N ALA A 241 -10.56 -25.24 12.31
CA ALA A 241 -9.23 -25.48 11.76
C ALA A 241 -8.33 -24.27 12.05
N GLU A 242 -7.03 -24.48 12.24
CA GLU A 242 -6.08 -23.37 12.40
C GLU A 242 -5.70 -22.74 11.04
N GLN A 243 -5.75 -23.55 9.98
CA GLN A 243 -5.36 -23.17 8.62
C GLN A 243 -6.20 -23.96 7.63
N SER A 244 -6.47 -23.37 6.46
CA SER A 244 -7.27 -24.02 5.42
C SER A 244 -6.90 -23.48 4.05
N THR A 245 -6.79 -24.37 3.08
CA THR A 245 -6.73 -24.03 1.66
C THR A 245 -8.12 -23.79 1.08
N GLN A 246 -8.20 -23.19 -0.12
CA GLN A 246 -9.47 -23.01 -0.83
C GLN A 246 -10.24 -24.32 -1.00
N GLN A 247 -9.56 -25.40 -1.38
CA GLN A 247 -10.21 -26.68 -1.67
C GLN A 247 -10.83 -27.31 -0.43
N GLU A 248 -10.17 -27.15 0.73
CA GLU A 248 -10.69 -27.65 2.01
C GLU A 248 -11.93 -26.86 2.48
N MET A 249 -12.16 -25.65 1.94
CA MET A 249 -13.33 -24.85 2.30
C MET A 249 -14.66 -25.51 1.90
N PHE A 250 -14.68 -26.41 0.92
CA PHE A 250 -15.87 -27.21 0.60
C PHE A 250 -16.33 -28.07 1.79
N ASP A 251 -15.39 -28.54 2.59
CA ASP A 251 -15.67 -29.33 3.80
C ASP A 251 -15.79 -28.47 5.06
N TYR A 252 -15.07 -27.33 5.11
CA TYR A 252 -15.06 -26.46 6.28
C TYR A 252 -16.22 -25.47 6.34
N TYR A 253 -16.73 -24.93 5.23
CA TYR A 253 -17.85 -24.00 5.27
C TYR A 253 -19.11 -24.56 5.97
N PRO A 254 -19.55 -25.81 5.70
CA PRO A 254 -20.69 -26.39 6.40
C PRO A 254 -20.47 -26.48 7.93
N LYS A 255 -19.27 -26.86 8.36
CA LYS A 255 -18.91 -26.96 9.78
C LYS A 255 -18.79 -25.58 10.44
N ALA A 256 -18.16 -24.65 9.74
CA ALA A 256 -17.98 -23.27 10.17
C ALA A 256 -19.32 -22.55 10.30
N LEU A 257 -20.30 -22.78 9.41
CA LEU A 257 -21.65 -22.21 9.55
C LEU A 257 -22.30 -22.63 10.87
N GLN A 258 -22.23 -23.90 11.23
CA GLN A 258 -22.81 -24.40 12.49
C GLN A 258 -22.13 -23.78 13.70
N ALA A 259 -20.79 -23.82 13.74
CA ALA A 259 -20.01 -23.22 14.81
C ALA A 259 -20.25 -21.70 14.92
N PHE A 260 -20.37 -21.00 13.78
CA PHE A 260 -20.65 -19.58 13.69
C PHE A 260 -21.99 -19.21 14.29
N ILE A 261 -23.07 -19.93 13.93
CA ILE A 261 -24.40 -19.67 14.49
C ILE A 261 -24.41 -19.92 16.01
N GLU A 262 -23.79 -21.01 16.47
CA GLU A 262 -23.72 -21.31 17.90
C GLU A 262 -22.94 -20.25 18.68
N LYS A 263 -21.75 -19.87 18.20
CA LYS A 263 -20.92 -18.83 18.84
C LYS A 263 -21.55 -17.45 18.75
N GLY A 264 -22.17 -17.11 17.63
CA GLY A 264 -22.85 -15.82 17.48
C GLY A 264 -24.07 -15.68 18.38
N ILE A 265 -24.79 -16.77 18.67
CA ILE A 265 -25.88 -16.78 19.66
C ILE A 265 -25.33 -16.71 21.08
N GLU A 266 -24.25 -17.45 21.39
CA GLU A 266 -23.58 -17.41 22.70
C GLU A 266 -23.09 -15.99 23.05
N LEU A 267 -22.60 -15.25 22.05
CA LEU A 267 -22.13 -13.87 22.18
C LEU A 267 -23.25 -12.81 22.05
N GLU A 268 -24.52 -13.24 21.96
CA GLU A 268 -25.70 -12.38 21.77
C GLU A 268 -25.65 -11.47 20.51
N MET A 269 -24.83 -11.84 19.52
CA MET A 269 -24.69 -11.12 18.25
C MET A 269 -25.76 -11.55 17.23
N LEU A 270 -26.18 -12.81 17.28
CA LEU A 270 -27.13 -13.41 16.35
C LEU A 270 -28.48 -13.71 16.99
N ASN A 271 -29.54 -13.66 16.20
CA ASN A 271 -30.87 -14.05 16.62
C ASN A 271 -30.93 -15.59 16.84
N PRO A 272 -31.36 -16.08 18.03
CA PRO A 272 -31.53 -17.50 18.30
C PRO A 272 -32.42 -18.26 17.31
N GLU A 273 -33.36 -17.58 16.65
CA GLU A 273 -34.22 -18.20 15.64
C GLU A 273 -33.45 -18.75 14.45
N LEU A 274 -32.26 -18.23 14.15
CA LEU A 274 -31.40 -18.77 13.09
C LEU A 274 -31.01 -20.23 13.34
N LYS A 275 -30.99 -20.69 14.60
CA LYS A 275 -30.71 -22.09 14.95
C LYS A 275 -31.84 -23.04 14.54
N THR A 276 -33.03 -22.53 14.24
CA THR A 276 -34.20 -23.34 13.85
C THR A 276 -34.16 -23.82 12.40
N PHE A 277 -33.29 -23.24 11.58
CA PHE A 277 -33.06 -23.68 10.19
C PHE A 277 -32.31 -25.01 10.12
N ASP A 278 -32.48 -25.75 9.03
CA ASP A 278 -31.61 -26.89 8.71
C ASP A 278 -30.21 -26.42 8.26
N LEU A 279 -29.31 -26.20 9.22
CA LEU A 279 -27.93 -25.77 8.97
C LEU A 279 -27.11 -26.78 8.17
N ASN A 280 -27.47 -28.08 8.15
CA ASN A 280 -26.78 -29.06 7.32
C ASN A 280 -27.13 -28.85 5.84
N LYS A 281 -28.41 -28.60 5.55
CA LYS A 281 -28.88 -28.30 4.20
C LYS A 281 -28.29 -26.98 3.69
N LEU A 282 -28.32 -25.93 4.52
CA LEU A 282 -27.77 -24.63 4.17
C LEU A 282 -26.24 -24.66 4.02
N GLY A 283 -25.53 -25.36 4.90
CA GLY A 283 -24.09 -25.52 4.81
C GLY A 283 -23.65 -26.16 3.50
N LYS A 284 -24.39 -27.16 3.01
CA LYS A 284 -24.14 -27.80 1.70
C LYS A 284 -24.45 -26.92 0.49
N ALA A 285 -25.29 -25.90 0.67
CA ALA A 285 -25.63 -24.97 -0.39
C ALA A 285 -24.58 -23.85 -0.57
N ILE A 286 -23.69 -23.66 0.40
CA ILE A 286 -22.60 -22.69 0.31
C ILE A 286 -21.65 -23.10 -0.83
N ASN A 287 -21.36 -22.15 -1.71
CA ASN A 287 -20.37 -22.30 -2.77
C ASN A 287 -19.07 -21.53 -2.43
N PRO A 288 -17.97 -22.23 -2.06
CA PRO A 288 -16.70 -21.60 -1.73
C PRO A 288 -16.06 -20.85 -2.91
N ASP A 289 -16.34 -21.24 -4.15
CA ASP A 289 -15.75 -20.63 -5.35
C ASP A 289 -16.16 -19.17 -5.52
N ASN A 290 -17.30 -18.77 -4.94
CA ASN A 290 -17.73 -17.38 -4.93
C ASN A 290 -16.78 -16.47 -4.14
N ASP A 291 -15.91 -17.00 -3.26
CA ASP A 291 -14.88 -16.20 -2.60
C ASP A 291 -13.89 -15.60 -3.61
N PHE A 292 -13.65 -16.27 -4.75
CA PHE A 292 -12.72 -15.80 -5.77
C PHE A 292 -13.28 -14.68 -6.65
N LYS A 293 -14.57 -14.34 -6.50
CA LYS A 293 -15.19 -13.20 -7.20
C LYS A 293 -14.84 -11.86 -6.56
N PHE A 294 -14.35 -11.85 -5.32
CA PHE A 294 -14.07 -10.61 -4.61
C PHE A 294 -12.87 -9.87 -5.19
N THR A 295 -13.05 -8.58 -5.43
CA THR A 295 -11.94 -7.63 -5.56
C THR A 295 -11.43 -7.24 -4.18
N TYR A 296 -10.19 -6.73 -4.10
CA TYR A 296 -9.58 -6.36 -2.83
C TYR A 296 -10.43 -5.33 -2.06
N LEU A 297 -10.88 -4.27 -2.73
CA LEU A 297 -11.72 -3.25 -2.11
C LEU A 297 -13.03 -3.83 -1.56
N GLY A 298 -13.64 -4.76 -2.30
CA GLY A 298 -14.87 -5.42 -1.89
C GLY A 298 -14.70 -6.22 -0.61
N LEU A 299 -13.68 -7.11 -0.58
CA LEU A 299 -13.41 -7.93 0.59
C LEU A 299 -12.96 -7.10 1.79
N GLN A 300 -12.05 -6.14 1.58
CA GLN A 300 -11.59 -5.22 2.63
C GLN A 300 -12.76 -4.44 3.25
N THR A 301 -13.69 -3.96 2.41
CA THR A 301 -14.88 -3.26 2.91
C THR A 301 -15.74 -4.13 3.82
N LEU A 302 -15.93 -5.40 3.45
CA LEU A 302 -16.68 -6.34 4.27
C LEU A 302 -15.95 -6.67 5.57
N TYR A 303 -14.64 -6.92 5.49
CA TYR A 303 -13.80 -7.22 6.65
C TYR A 303 -13.78 -6.08 7.68
N ASP A 304 -13.59 -4.85 7.21
CA ASP A 304 -13.45 -3.68 8.09
C ASP A 304 -14.76 -3.32 8.80
N ARG A 305 -15.91 -3.51 8.13
CA ARG A 305 -17.18 -2.90 8.56
C ARG A 305 -18.37 -3.84 8.68
N TYR A 306 -18.39 -5.00 8.03
CA TYR A 306 -19.60 -5.83 7.93
C TYR A 306 -19.50 -7.18 8.63
N PHE A 307 -18.33 -7.81 8.61
CA PHE A 307 -18.15 -9.10 9.25
C PHE A 307 -18.29 -9.00 10.76
N ILE A 308 -19.06 -9.92 11.33
CA ILE A 308 -19.23 -10.00 12.77
C ILE A 308 -17.90 -10.37 13.42
N HIS A 309 -17.56 -9.62 14.48
CA HIS A 309 -16.32 -9.77 15.22
C HIS A 309 -16.56 -9.74 16.73
N SER A 310 -15.60 -10.28 17.48
CA SER A 310 -15.56 -10.24 18.95
C SER A 310 -14.11 -10.07 19.41
N ASN A 311 -13.86 -9.14 20.33
CA ASN A 311 -12.50 -8.79 20.78
C ASN A 311 -11.53 -8.52 19.61
N ASP A 312 -12.00 -7.74 18.63
CA ASP A 312 -11.29 -7.41 17.37
C ASP A 312 -10.99 -8.59 16.44
N ILE A 313 -11.42 -9.82 16.77
CA ILE A 313 -11.27 -11.01 15.91
C ILE A 313 -12.54 -11.20 15.09
N ARG A 314 -12.41 -11.19 13.76
CA ARG A 314 -13.50 -11.46 12.81
C ARG A 314 -13.66 -12.97 12.72
N TYR A 315 -14.86 -13.45 13.05
CA TYR A 315 -15.17 -14.88 13.03
C TYR A 315 -16.25 -15.23 12.00
N GLU A 316 -16.57 -14.29 11.12
CA GLU A 316 -17.48 -14.47 10.00
C GLU A 316 -16.72 -14.54 8.67
N LEU A 317 -16.95 -15.61 7.92
CA LEU A 317 -16.40 -15.80 6.57
C LEU A 317 -17.32 -15.20 5.50
N PRO A 318 -16.80 -14.86 4.29
CA PRO A 318 -17.60 -14.16 3.28
C PRO A 318 -18.85 -14.91 2.83
N GLN A 319 -18.78 -16.23 2.61
CA GLN A 319 -20.00 -16.98 2.26
C GLN A 319 -20.96 -17.17 3.42
N ILE A 320 -20.44 -17.25 4.65
CA ILE A 320 -21.28 -17.33 5.87
C ILE A 320 -22.00 -16.00 6.07
N PHE A 321 -21.34 -14.87 5.79
CA PHE A 321 -21.95 -13.54 5.80
C PHE A 321 -23.18 -13.47 4.88
N PHE A 322 -23.04 -13.89 3.62
CA PHE A 322 -24.19 -13.91 2.71
C PHE A 322 -25.27 -14.89 3.16
N MET A 323 -24.89 -16.05 3.69
CA MET A 323 -25.84 -17.03 4.21
C MET A 323 -26.60 -16.49 5.43
N ARG A 324 -25.93 -15.79 6.35
CA ARG A 324 -26.57 -15.11 7.50
C ARG A 324 -27.60 -14.10 7.02
N VAL A 325 -27.23 -13.25 6.06
CA VAL A 325 -28.15 -12.24 5.52
C VAL A 325 -29.37 -12.93 4.89
N ALA A 326 -29.14 -13.96 4.08
CA ALA A 326 -30.20 -14.72 3.43
C ALA A 326 -31.13 -15.43 4.43
N MET A 327 -30.58 -16.09 5.45
CA MET A 327 -31.35 -16.70 6.54
C MET A 327 -32.16 -15.64 7.29
N GLY A 328 -31.54 -14.50 7.61
CA GLY A 328 -32.17 -13.38 8.31
C GLY A 328 -33.38 -12.80 7.57
N LEU A 329 -33.35 -12.78 6.24
CA LEU A 329 -34.48 -12.35 5.40
C LEU A 329 -35.56 -13.42 5.25
N ALA A 330 -35.20 -14.70 5.38
CA ALA A 330 -36.10 -15.83 5.20
C ALA A 330 -36.73 -16.36 6.51
N ILE A 331 -36.52 -15.70 7.66
CA ILE A 331 -37.00 -16.17 8.97
C ILE A 331 -38.53 -16.39 8.98
N GLU A 332 -39.29 -15.53 8.31
CA GLU A 332 -40.76 -15.60 8.29
C GLU A 332 -41.32 -16.31 7.04
N GLU A 333 -40.46 -16.85 6.17
CA GLU A 333 -40.89 -17.57 4.98
C GLU A 333 -41.53 -18.91 5.31
N LYS A 334 -42.44 -19.37 4.43
CA LYS A 334 -43.09 -20.69 4.59
C LYS A 334 -42.12 -21.84 4.33
N ASP A 335 -41.25 -21.67 3.32
CA ASP A 335 -40.20 -22.62 2.94
C ASP A 335 -38.84 -21.95 3.17
N ARG A 336 -38.48 -21.86 4.45
CA ARG A 336 -37.37 -21.05 4.96
C ARG A 336 -36.05 -21.42 4.31
N GLU A 337 -35.73 -22.72 4.24
CA GLU A 337 -34.46 -23.20 3.71
C GLU A 337 -34.32 -22.91 2.21
N ASN A 338 -35.35 -23.20 1.41
CA ASN A 338 -35.25 -23.00 -0.04
C ASN A 338 -35.17 -21.50 -0.38
N ARG A 339 -35.90 -20.64 0.37
CA ARG A 339 -35.80 -19.18 0.21
C ARG A 339 -34.44 -18.63 0.66
N ALA A 340 -33.90 -19.12 1.77
CA ALA A 340 -32.56 -18.75 2.20
C ALA A 340 -31.49 -19.15 1.14
N ILE A 341 -31.61 -20.33 0.53
CA ILE A 341 -30.69 -20.75 -0.54
C ILE A 341 -30.83 -19.87 -1.78
N GLU A 342 -32.06 -19.53 -2.17
CA GLU A 342 -32.32 -18.61 -3.30
C GLU A 342 -31.69 -17.22 -3.05
N PHE A 343 -31.93 -16.64 -1.88
CA PHE A 343 -31.37 -15.34 -1.52
C PHE A 343 -29.84 -15.38 -1.40
N TYR A 344 -29.28 -16.47 -0.84
CA TYR A 344 -27.84 -16.67 -0.76
C TYR A 344 -27.21 -16.72 -2.15
N ASN A 345 -27.78 -17.48 -3.09
CA ASN A 345 -27.26 -17.58 -4.46
C ASN A 345 -27.29 -16.23 -5.17
N LEU A 346 -28.35 -15.44 -4.95
CA LEU A 346 -28.49 -14.11 -5.53
C LEU A 346 -27.46 -13.10 -4.96
N LEU A 347 -27.20 -13.15 -3.65
CA LEU A 347 -26.25 -12.26 -2.98
C LEU A 347 -24.79 -12.65 -3.26
N SER A 348 -24.46 -13.94 -3.13
CA SER A 348 -23.09 -14.46 -3.27
C SER A 348 -22.59 -14.48 -4.72
N SER A 349 -23.50 -14.46 -5.70
CA SER A 349 -23.16 -14.31 -7.11
C SER A 349 -22.83 -12.87 -7.52
N PHE A 350 -23.20 -11.89 -6.67
CA PHE A 350 -23.19 -10.45 -6.93
C PHE A 350 -24.22 -9.96 -7.97
N ASP A 351 -25.20 -10.79 -8.31
CA ASP A 351 -26.29 -10.41 -9.23
C ASP A 351 -27.20 -9.33 -8.63
N TYR A 352 -27.38 -9.36 -7.31
CA TYR A 352 -28.03 -8.30 -6.54
C TYR A 352 -27.35 -8.15 -5.18
N MET A 353 -27.31 -6.91 -4.69
CA MET A 353 -26.78 -6.60 -3.37
C MET A 353 -27.80 -5.81 -2.57
N SER A 354 -28.13 -6.31 -1.38
CA SER A 354 -29.01 -5.62 -0.45
C SER A 354 -28.39 -4.32 0.07
N SER A 355 -29.24 -3.43 0.59
CA SER A 355 -28.77 -2.18 1.20
C SER A 355 -27.87 -2.43 2.41
N THR A 356 -26.99 -1.47 2.73
CA THR A 356 -26.08 -1.52 3.89
C THR A 356 -26.77 -1.91 5.21
N PRO A 357 -27.89 -1.31 5.65
CA PRO A 357 -28.54 -1.71 6.90
C PRO A 357 -29.05 -3.16 6.86
N THR A 358 -29.49 -3.63 5.69
CA THR A 358 -29.89 -5.03 5.52
C THR A 358 -28.68 -5.97 5.67
N LEU A 359 -27.57 -5.70 4.99
CA LEU A 359 -26.35 -6.50 5.07
C LEU A 359 -25.77 -6.55 6.51
N PHE A 360 -25.82 -5.41 7.20
CA PHE A 360 -25.27 -5.29 8.55
C PHE A 360 -26.15 -5.97 9.60
N ASN A 361 -27.47 -5.76 9.55
CA ASN A 361 -28.38 -6.15 10.62
C ASN A 361 -29.16 -7.46 10.39
N SER A 362 -29.17 -8.01 9.17
CA SER A 362 -29.92 -9.25 8.92
C SER A 362 -29.36 -10.41 9.75
N GLY A 363 -30.26 -11.14 10.43
CA GLY A 363 -29.90 -12.27 11.28
C GLY A 363 -29.36 -11.91 12.67
N THR A 364 -29.28 -10.62 13.04
CA THR A 364 -28.88 -10.17 14.38
C THR A 364 -30.07 -10.05 15.33
N MET A 365 -29.82 -9.85 16.62
CA MET A 365 -30.84 -9.75 17.67
C MET A 365 -31.88 -8.63 17.46
N ARG A 366 -31.50 -7.53 16.80
CA ARG A 366 -32.37 -6.39 16.51
C ARG A 366 -32.18 -5.94 15.07
N PRO A 367 -32.85 -6.60 14.11
CA PRO A 367 -32.59 -6.39 12.70
C PRO A 367 -33.21 -5.07 12.20
N GLN A 368 -32.49 -3.95 12.30
CA GLN A 368 -32.90 -2.71 11.65
C GLN A 368 -32.49 -2.74 10.16
N LEU A 369 -33.34 -3.34 9.34
CA LEU A 369 -33.04 -3.65 7.94
C LEU A 369 -33.14 -2.45 7.00
N SER A 370 -33.84 -1.39 7.43
CA SER A 370 -34.02 -0.14 6.70
C SER A 370 -33.58 1.02 7.56
N SER A 371 -32.94 2.02 6.96
CA SER A 371 -32.43 3.19 7.68
C SER A 371 -32.86 4.52 7.07
N CYS A 372 -33.65 4.55 5.99
CA CYS A 372 -34.11 5.80 5.37
C CYS A 372 -35.54 6.13 5.79
N TYR A 373 -35.75 7.29 6.40
CA TYR A 373 -37.06 7.72 6.89
C TYR A 373 -37.43 9.12 6.40
N LEU A 374 -38.72 9.34 6.21
CA LEU A 374 -39.29 10.64 5.87
C LEU A 374 -40.28 11.04 6.96
N THR A 375 -40.18 12.27 7.45
CA THR A 375 -41.11 12.83 8.44
C THR A 375 -41.64 14.19 7.97
N THR A 376 -42.84 14.54 8.41
CA THR A 376 -43.41 15.88 8.23
C THR A 376 -43.63 16.50 9.59
N ILE A 377 -43.13 17.71 9.79
CA ILE A 377 -43.14 18.38 11.08
C ILE A 377 -44.38 19.28 11.18
N PRO A 378 -45.27 19.07 12.16
CA PRO A 378 -46.47 19.88 12.33
C PRO A 378 -46.15 21.28 12.90
N ASP A 379 -47.06 22.24 12.70
CA ASP A 379 -46.91 23.64 13.17
C ASP A 379 -47.43 23.87 14.60
N ASP A 380 -47.01 23.01 15.52
CA ASP A 380 -47.27 23.14 16.96
C ASP A 380 -46.05 22.68 17.77
N LEU A 381 -45.85 23.28 18.95
CA LEU A 381 -44.61 23.09 19.70
C LEU A 381 -44.42 21.64 20.17
N ASP A 382 -45.49 20.99 20.62
CA ASP A 382 -45.45 19.61 21.10
C ASP A 382 -45.12 18.65 19.96
N GLY A 383 -45.73 18.85 18.79
CA GLY A 383 -45.47 18.08 17.58
C GLY A 383 -44.07 18.30 17.02
N ILE A 384 -43.55 19.54 17.07
CA ILE A 384 -42.15 19.85 16.71
C ILE A 384 -41.17 19.07 17.58
N PHE A 385 -41.30 19.13 18.91
CA PHE A 385 -40.40 18.41 19.81
C PHE A 385 -40.60 16.89 19.75
N SER A 386 -41.81 16.42 19.47
CA SER A 386 -42.07 14.99 19.21
C SER A 386 -41.35 14.52 17.95
N ALA A 387 -41.39 15.28 16.86
CA ALA A 387 -40.63 14.97 15.64
C ALA A 387 -39.11 15.01 15.88
N MET A 388 -38.61 15.92 16.72
CA MET A 388 -37.20 15.91 17.13
C MET A 388 -36.83 14.65 17.94
N LYS A 389 -37.70 14.20 18.84
CA LYS A 389 -37.53 12.95 19.57
C LYS A 389 -37.51 11.76 18.60
N ASP A 390 -38.41 11.71 17.63
CA ASP A 390 -38.46 10.65 16.63
C ASP A 390 -37.17 10.64 15.79
N ASN A 391 -36.69 11.81 15.36
CA ASN A 391 -35.41 11.94 14.67
C ASN A 391 -34.24 11.39 15.49
N ALA A 392 -34.19 11.68 16.80
CA ALA A 392 -33.15 11.15 17.68
C ALA A 392 -33.24 9.62 17.82
N LEU A 393 -34.46 9.07 17.94
CA LEU A 393 -34.68 7.63 18.06
C LEU A 393 -34.32 6.88 16.76
N LEU A 394 -34.66 7.44 15.59
CA LEU A 394 -34.34 6.87 14.29
C LEU A 394 -32.84 6.98 13.98
N SER A 395 -32.19 8.09 14.37
CA SER A 395 -30.74 8.30 14.18
C SER A 395 -29.88 7.44 15.10
N LYS A 396 -30.42 6.97 16.25
CA LYS A 396 -29.71 6.13 17.22
C LYS A 396 -29.02 4.92 16.57
N TRP A 397 -29.58 4.41 15.49
CA TRP A 397 -29.09 3.25 14.73
C TRP A 397 -28.67 3.64 13.31
N ALA A 398 -28.10 4.84 13.15
CA ALA A 398 -27.63 5.39 11.88
C ALA A 398 -28.73 5.55 10.80
N GLY A 399 -29.96 5.88 11.22
CA GLY A 399 -31.04 6.26 10.32
C GLY A 399 -30.77 7.59 9.59
N GLY A 400 -30.88 7.61 8.27
CA GLY A 400 -30.97 8.82 7.45
C GLY A 400 -32.39 9.39 7.47
N LEU A 401 -32.49 10.73 7.58
CA LEU A 401 -33.76 11.42 7.80
C LEU A 401 -33.99 12.53 6.77
N GLY A 402 -35.16 12.50 6.13
CA GLY A 402 -35.70 13.61 5.36
C GLY A 402 -36.87 14.25 6.11
N ASN A 403 -36.73 15.51 6.52
CA ASN A 403 -37.75 16.20 7.31
C ASN A 403 -38.39 17.31 6.47
N ASP A 404 -39.69 17.21 6.25
CA ASP A 404 -40.50 18.28 5.67
C ASP A 404 -40.87 19.29 6.76
N TRP A 405 -40.28 20.48 6.65
CA TRP A 405 -40.51 21.62 7.55
C TRP A 405 -41.52 22.63 7.01
N THR A 406 -42.08 22.40 5.82
CA THR A 406 -42.99 23.33 5.14
C THR A 406 -44.18 23.76 6.00
N PRO A 407 -44.81 22.88 6.82
CA PRO A 407 -45.96 23.28 7.62
C PRO A 407 -45.63 24.34 8.69
N VAL A 408 -44.40 24.35 9.21
CA VAL A 408 -44.00 25.24 10.32
C VAL A 408 -44.02 26.70 9.88
N ARG A 409 -44.72 27.54 10.65
CA ARG A 409 -44.97 28.94 10.29
C ARG A 409 -43.68 29.74 10.14
N ALA A 410 -43.69 30.66 9.17
CA ALA A 410 -42.57 31.55 8.88
C ALA A 410 -42.32 32.59 9.98
N MET A 411 -41.16 33.26 9.90
CA MET A 411 -40.81 34.40 10.75
C MET A 411 -41.90 35.48 10.70
N ASN A 412 -42.10 36.19 11.80
CA ASN A 412 -43.13 37.22 11.99
C ASN A 412 -44.58 36.73 12.06
N SER A 413 -44.83 35.42 11.92
CA SER A 413 -46.17 34.85 12.13
C SER A 413 -46.61 35.03 13.58
N TYR A 414 -47.88 35.39 13.79
CA TYR A 414 -48.45 35.59 15.12
C TYR A 414 -48.52 34.28 15.91
N ILE A 415 -48.21 34.33 17.21
CA ILE A 415 -48.34 33.19 18.14
C ILE A 415 -49.37 33.55 19.21
N LYS A 416 -50.53 32.89 19.15
CA LYS A 416 -51.56 32.99 20.17
C LYS A 416 -51.05 32.35 21.48
N GLY A 417 -51.23 33.04 22.61
CA GLY A 417 -50.75 32.58 23.93
C GLY A 417 -49.55 33.38 24.44
N THR A 418 -48.44 33.37 23.71
CA THR A 418 -47.26 34.20 24.03
C THR A 418 -47.43 35.67 23.63
N ASN A 419 -48.44 35.96 22.79
CA ASN A 419 -48.70 37.28 22.21
C ASN A 419 -47.47 37.88 21.48
N GLY A 420 -46.62 37.00 20.96
CA GLY A 420 -45.39 37.33 20.26
C GLY A 420 -45.42 36.98 18.78
N LYS A 421 -44.24 37.07 18.16
CA LYS A 421 -43.99 36.70 16.77
C LYS A 421 -43.01 35.53 16.69
N SER A 422 -43.28 34.59 15.80
CA SER A 422 -42.37 33.47 15.51
C SER A 422 -41.04 33.98 14.95
N GLN A 423 -39.95 33.33 15.35
CA GLN A 423 -38.62 33.51 14.77
C GLN A 423 -38.42 32.67 13.49
N GLY A 424 -39.42 31.86 13.12
CA GLY A 424 -39.41 31.00 11.94
C GLY A 424 -38.73 29.65 12.18
N VAL A 425 -38.62 28.86 11.11
CA VAL A 425 -38.11 27.48 11.13
C VAL A 425 -36.65 27.38 11.58
N VAL A 426 -35.82 28.38 11.26
CA VAL A 426 -34.38 28.32 11.49
C VAL A 426 -34.03 28.23 12.98
N SER A 427 -34.67 29.02 13.85
CA SER A 427 -34.40 28.97 15.29
C SER A 427 -34.74 27.61 15.89
N ILE A 428 -35.87 27.03 15.47
CA ILE A 428 -36.36 25.73 15.90
C ILE A 428 -35.41 24.63 15.45
N SER A 429 -34.98 24.64 14.18
CA SER A 429 -34.03 23.65 13.64
C SER A 429 -32.66 23.67 14.33
N GLN A 430 -32.27 24.80 14.92
CA GLN A 430 -31.02 24.97 15.66
C GLN A 430 -31.16 24.69 17.17
N GLY A 431 -32.37 24.35 17.65
CA GLY A 431 -32.63 24.13 19.07
C GLY A 431 -32.48 25.39 19.93
N ARG A 432 -32.77 26.58 19.36
CA ARG A 432 -32.67 27.88 20.04
C ARG A 432 -34.00 28.42 20.53
#